data_AF-A0A7V9QZ25-F1
#
_entry.id   AF-A0A7V9QZ25-F1
#
_cell.length_a   1.000
_cell.length_b   1.000
_cell.length_c   1.000
_cell.angle_alpha   90.00
_cell.angle_beta   90.00
_cell.angle_gamma   90.00
#
_symmetry.space_group_name_H-M   'P 1'
#
loop_
_entity.id
_entity.type
_entity.pdbx_description
1 polymer ?
#
loop_
_entity_poly.entity_id
_entity_poly.type
_entity_poly.pdbx_seq_one_letter_code
_entity_poly.pdbx_strand_id
1 'polypeptide(L)'
;PGQLSNTRIAHAEVNALAQLPVEGAYGDHALWATVEPCCLCVGAAIQTGIGEVAFAHTDPYAGAATSMRVANPQFERRSPVINGPARGVVGILSDLLMIRHYRLVRADRLPFVLAPLEADRPEVMQLAADPQVSQSFVSVERSGESVAVLVDRLGPSLQQFLHDRP
;
A
#
# COMPACT_ATOMS: atom_id res chain seq x y z
N PRO A 1 15.06 -18.60 1.36
CA PRO A 1 14.81 -18.78 -0.10
C PRO A 1 15.06 -17.45 -0.80
N GLY A 2 15.47 -17.46 -2.08
CA GLY A 2 15.64 -16.23 -2.86
C GLY A 2 14.31 -15.48 -3.06
N GLN A 3 14.38 -14.25 -3.57
CA GLN A 3 13.19 -13.49 -3.94
C GLN A 3 12.56 -14.08 -5.21
N LEU A 4 11.25 -14.31 -5.17
CA LEU A 4 10.43 -14.63 -6.34
C LEU A 4 10.41 -13.42 -7.27
N SER A 5 10.58 -13.67 -8.56
CA SER A 5 10.51 -12.67 -9.63
C SER A 5 9.94 -13.27 -10.91
N ASN A 6 9.37 -12.43 -11.78
CA ASN A 6 8.76 -12.83 -13.06
C ASN A 6 7.67 -13.93 -12.95
N THR A 7 6.91 -13.93 -11.86
CA THR A 7 5.74 -14.82 -11.68
C THR A 7 4.53 -14.05 -11.19
N ARG A 8 3.32 -14.60 -11.36
CA ARG A 8 2.07 -13.98 -10.90
C ARG A 8 1.90 -13.93 -9.38
N ILE A 9 2.77 -14.60 -8.62
CA ILE A 9 2.72 -14.62 -7.15
C ILE A 9 3.91 -13.89 -6.51
N ALA A 10 4.78 -13.28 -7.33
CA ALA A 10 5.97 -12.55 -6.87
C ALA A 10 5.63 -11.15 -6.30
N HIS A 11 4.67 -11.11 -5.38
CA HIS A 11 4.26 -9.88 -4.69
C HIS A 11 5.28 -9.50 -3.60
N ALA A 12 5.33 -8.22 -3.24
CA ALA A 12 6.26 -7.72 -2.23
C ALA A 12 6.03 -8.39 -0.87
N GLU A 13 4.77 -8.57 -0.50
CA GLU A 13 4.31 -9.19 0.74
C GLU A 13 4.71 -10.67 0.80
N VAL A 14 4.45 -11.42 -0.28
CA VAL A 14 4.86 -12.83 -0.39
C VAL A 14 6.38 -12.95 -0.28
N ASN A 15 7.12 -12.08 -0.98
CA ASN A 15 8.57 -12.07 -0.93
C ASN A 15 9.12 -11.73 0.46
N ALA A 16 8.53 -10.78 1.17
CA ALA A 16 8.90 -10.41 2.53
C ALA A 16 8.66 -11.58 3.50
N LEU A 17 7.45 -12.17 3.46
CA LEU A 17 7.08 -13.31 4.29
C LEU A 17 7.91 -14.55 3.99
N ALA A 18 8.31 -14.78 2.73
CA ALA A 18 9.18 -15.89 2.35
C ALA A 18 10.60 -15.80 2.94
N GLN A 19 11.01 -14.64 3.47
CA GLN A 19 12.31 -14.52 4.16
C GLN A 19 12.27 -15.06 5.59
N LEU A 20 11.09 -15.34 6.15
CA LEU A 20 10.95 -15.86 7.50
C LEU A 20 11.46 -17.31 7.59
N PRO A 21 12.36 -17.63 8.54
CA PRO A 21 12.78 -19.01 8.81
C PRO A 21 11.62 -19.95 9.14
N VAL A 22 11.79 -21.26 8.90
CA VAL A 22 10.75 -22.26 9.18
C VAL A 22 10.53 -22.42 10.69
N GLU A 23 11.59 -22.31 11.49
CA GLU A 23 11.58 -22.60 12.92
C GLU A 23 11.09 -21.43 13.83
N GLY A 24 10.39 -20.43 13.29
CA GLY A 24 10.02 -19.21 14.02
C GLY A 24 8.57 -19.10 14.49
N ALA A 25 8.33 -18.19 15.44
CA ALA A 25 7.03 -17.72 15.86
C ALA A 25 6.93 -16.21 15.61
N TYR A 26 5.99 -15.80 14.75
CA TYR A 26 5.95 -14.44 14.21
C TYR A 26 4.76 -13.60 14.71
N GLY A 27 4.11 -14.05 15.78
CA GLY A 27 2.92 -13.38 16.34
C GLY A 27 3.16 -11.95 16.81
N ASP A 28 4.40 -11.55 17.06
CA ASP A 28 4.77 -10.17 17.44
C ASP A 28 5.33 -9.36 16.25
N HIS A 29 5.26 -9.89 15.03
CA HIS A 29 5.74 -9.22 13.82
C HIS A 29 4.60 -8.53 13.07
N ALA A 30 4.92 -7.40 12.46
CA ALA A 30 4.03 -6.64 11.58
C ALA A 30 4.56 -6.63 10.14
N LEU A 31 3.70 -6.99 9.19
CA LEU A 31 3.96 -6.82 7.76
C LEU A 31 3.43 -5.45 7.31
N TRP A 32 4.33 -4.59 6.83
CA TRP A 32 4.00 -3.27 6.32
C TRP A 32 3.96 -3.26 4.79
N ALA A 33 2.81 -2.86 4.22
CA ALA A 33 2.60 -2.77 2.78
C ALA A 33 2.24 -1.35 2.35
N THR A 34 2.73 -0.90 1.19
CA THR A 34 2.37 0.43 0.66
C THR A 34 0.95 0.48 0.09
N VAL A 35 0.38 -0.68 -0.23
CA VAL A 35 -0.95 -0.87 -0.82
C VAL A 35 -1.64 -1.99 -0.04
N GLU A 36 -2.96 -1.92 0.13
CA GLU A 36 -3.75 -2.95 0.80
C GLU A 36 -3.47 -4.33 0.19
N PRO A 37 -3.01 -5.31 0.99
CA PRO A 37 -2.73 -6.64 0.49
C PRO A 37 -3.95 -7.31 -0.15
N CYS A 38 -3.74 -7.97 -1.30
CA CYS A 38 -4.77 -8.76 -1.97
C CYS A 38 -4.98 -10.13 -1.31
N CYS A 39 -5.97 -10.90 -1.77
CA CYS A 39 -6.31 -12.21 -1.18
C CYS A 39 -5.11 -13.17 -1.05
N LEU A 40 -4.22 -13.17 -2.04
CA LEU A 40 -2.98 -13.98 -2.00
C LEU A 40 -2.11 -13.60 -0.81
N CYS A 41 -1.89 -12.30 -0.61
CA CYS A 41 -0.95 -11.78 0.37
C CYS A 41 -1.53 -11.85 1.79
N VAL A 42 -2.84 -11.63 1.95
CA VAL A 42 -3.55 -11.87 3.21
C VAL A 42 -3.50 -13.35 3.57
N GLY A 43 -3.74 -14.25 2.61
CA GLY A 43 -3.60 -15.69 2.80
C GLY A 43 -2.18 -16.07 3.24
N ALA A 44 -1.15 -15.53 2.58
CA ALA A 44 0.24 -15.74 2.96
C ALA A 44 0.53 -15.26 4.39
N ALA A 45 0.05 -14.07 4.78
CA ALA A 45 0.21 -13.55 6.13
C ALA A 45 -0.39 -14.51 7.18
N ILE A 46 -1.63 -14.99 6.97
CA ILE A 46 -2.28 -15.98 7.84
C ILE A 46 -1.46 -17.27 7.92
N GLN A 47 -0.90 -17.75 6.80
CA GLN A 47 -0.10 -18.97 6.78
C GLN A 47 1.24 -18.82 7.52
N THR A 48 1.84 -17.63 7.47
CA THR A 48 3.07 -17.35 8.24
C THR A 48 2.82 -17.13 9.73
N GLY A 49 1.58 -16.84 10.13
CA GLY A 49 1.24 -16.57 11.53
C GLY A 49 1.81 -15.26 12.07
N ILE A 50 1.99 -14.26 11.20
CA ILE A 50 2.33 -12.90 11.63
C ILE A 50 1.19 -12.28 12.44
N GLY A 51 1.52 -11.42 13.40
CA GLY A 51 0.55 -10.79 14.30
C GLY A 51 -0.23 -9.64 13.68
N GLU A 52 0.39 -8.92 12.75
CA GLU A 52 -0.18 -7.68 12.23
C GLU A 52 0.10 -7.51 10.73
N VAL A 53 -0.89 -6.98 10.02
CA VAL A 53 -0.75 -6.46 8.65
C VAL A 53 -1.13 -4.99 8.68
N ALA A 54 -0.16 -4.13 8.36
CA ALA A 54 -0.33 -2.70 8.25
C ALA A 54 -0.23 -2.27 6.78
N PHE A 55 -1.10 -1.36 6.31
CA PHE A 55 -1.03 -0.87 4.93
C PHE A 55 -1.29 0.63 4.78
N ALA A 56 -0.68 1.25 3.76
CA ALA A 56 -0.73 2.70 3.57
C ALA A 56 -1.91 3.19 2.71
N HIS A 57 -2.15 2.58 1.55
CA HIS A 57 -3.27 2.92 0.65
C HIS A 57 -4.31 1.79 0.60
N THR A 58 -5.59 2.11 0.74
CA THR A 58 -6.69 1.15 0.47
C THR A 58 -6.73 0.83 -1.02
N ASP A 59 -6.73 -0.43 -1.41
CA ASP A 59 -6.82 -0.83 -2.82
C ASP A 59 -8.29 -1.17 -3.18
N PRO A 60 -9.02 -0.26 -3.84
CA PRO A 60 -10.43 -0.49 -4.18
C PRO A 60 -10.62 -1.58 -5.25
N TYR A 61 -9.56 -2.03 -5.92
CA TYR A 61 -9.65 -2.99 -7.00
C TYR A 61 -9.36 -4.42 -6.53
N ALA A 62 -8.23 -4.64 -5.86
CA ALA A 62 -7.78 -5.97 -5.46
C ALA A 62 -7.53 -6.12 -3.95
N GLY A 63 -7.71 -5.06 -3.16
CA GLY A 63 -7.51 -5.05 -1.72
C GLY A 63 -8.44 -6.03 -1.01
N ALA A 64 -7.87 -6.79 -0.08
CA ALA A 64 -8.59 -7.84 0.62
C ALA A 64 -8.34 -7.87 2.13
N ALA A 65 -7.43 -7.05 2.65
CA ALA A 65 -7.07 -7.05 4.07
C ALA A 65 -8.29 -6.78 4.97
N THR A 66 -9.23 -5.94 4.51
CA THR A 66 -10.45 -5.59 5.27
C THR A 66 -11.69 -6.37 4.83
N SER A 67 -11.70 -6.91 3.61
CA SER A 67 -12.90 -7.53 3.00
C SER A 67 -12.87 -9.06 2.99
N MET A 68 -11.69 -9.69 3.06
CA MET A 68 -11.57 -11.15 3.03
C MET A 68 -12.23 -11.79 4.26
N ARG A 69 -12.89 -12.93 4.04
CA ARG A 69 -13.50 -13.75 5.10
C ARG A 69 -12.95 -15.16 4.99
N VAL A 70 -12.38 -15.65 6.09
CA VAL A 70 -11.82 -17.01 6.21
C VAL A 70 -12.47 -17.67 7.40
N ALA A 71 -12.90 -18.92 7.24
CA ALA A 71 -13.51 -19.71 8.30
C ALA A 71 -12.80 -21.06 8.40
N ASN A 72 -11.82 -21.15 9.29
CA ASN A 72 -11.15 -22.40 9.67
C ASN A 72 -10.49 -22.28 11.05
N PRO A 73 -10.14 -23.40 11.72
CA PRO A 73 -9.54 -23.36 13.05
C PRO A 73 -8.18 -22.64 13.14
N GLN A 74 -7.43 -22.55 12.03
CA GLN A 74 -6.15 -21.84 11.99
C GLN A 74 -6.37 -20.33 12.11
N PHE A 75 -7.30 -19.79 11.32
CA PHE A 75 -7.62 -18.38 11.28
C PHE A 75 -8.22 -17.91 12.62
N GLU A 76 -9.11 -18.69 13.22
CA GLU A 76 -9.69 -18.38 14.54
C GLU A 76 -8.63 -18.24 15.65
N ARG A 77 -7.52 -18.97 15.54
CA ARG A 77 -6.43 -18.94 16.53
C ARG A 77 -5.37 -17.88 16.25
N ARG A 78 -5.16 -17.52 14.98
CA ARG A 78 -3.95 -16.79 14.53
C ARG A 78 -4.25 -15.80 13.39
N SER A 79 -5.37 -15.10 13.45
CA SER A 79 -5.64 -14.03 12.50
C SER A 79 -4.77 -12.80 12.83
N PRO A 80 -4.14 -12.17 11.82
CA PRO A 80 -3.42 -10.92 12.05
C PRO A 80 -4.41 -9.79 12.34
N VAL A 81 -4.00 -8.86 13.20
CA VAL A 81 -4.65 -7.55 13.33
C VAL A 81 -4.40 -6.77 12.04
N ILE A 82 -5.45 -6.13 11.53
CA ILE A 82 -5.37 -5.32 10.30
C ILE A 82 -5.37 -3.85 10.68
N ASN A 83 -4.31 -3.13 10.33
CA ASN A 83 -4.14 -1.69 10.58
C ASN A 83 -3.98 -0.93 9.27
N GLY A 84 -4.97 -0.14 8.89
CA GLY A 84 -4.87 0.69 7.68
C GLY A 84 -6.21 1.30 7.26
N PRO A 85 -6.19 2.21 6.27
CA PRO A 85 -5.00 2.78 5.63
C PRO A 85 -4.19 3.68 6.58
N ALA A 86 -2.90 3.89 6.27
CA ALA A 86 -2.05 4.80 7.04
C ALA A 86 -2.57 6.24 6.92
N ARG A 87 -2.42 7.00 8.00
CA ARG A 87 -2.74 8.44 8.02
C ARG A 87 -1.51 9.28 7.79
N GLY A 88 -1.71 10.57 7.57
CA GLY A 88 -0.63 11.53 7.44
C GLY A 88 0.07 11.48 6.08
N VAL A 89 1.31 11.96 6.04
CA VAL A 89 2.12 12.10 4.82
C VAL A 89 2.27 10.76 4.08
N VAL A 90 2.51 9.66 4.80
CA VAL A 90 2.72 8.34 4.19
C VAL A 90 1.46 7.87 3.46
N GLY A 91 0.28 7.99 4.09
CA GLY A 91 -0.99 7.64 3.45
C GLY A 91 -1.23 8.44 2.17
N ILE A 92 -1.09 9.76 2.24
CA ILE A 92 -1.28 10.63 1.07
C ILE A 92 -0.27 10.32 -0.04
N LEU A 93 1.02 10.15 0.30
CA LEU A 93 2.04 9.84 -0.70
C LEU A 93 1.78 8.49 -1.38
N SER A 94 1.33 7.49 -0.63
CA SER A 94 0.90 6.19 -1.19
C SER A 94 -0.31 6.35 -2.11
N ASP A 95 -1.32 7.13 -1.72
CA ASP A 95 -2.47 7.41 -2.60
C ASP A 95 -2.02 8.08 -3.92
N LEU A 96 -1.11 9.08 -3.85
CA LEU A 96 -0.57 9.79 -5.01
C LEU A 96 0.22 8.86 -5.95
N LEU A 97 1.05 7.98 -5.38
CA LEU A 97 1.80 6.97 -6.13
C LEU A 97 0.84 6.02 -6.89
N MET A 98 -0.26 5.63 -6.25
CA MET A 98 -1.25 4.73 -6.86
C MET A 98 -2.04 5.42 -7.96
N ILE A 99 -2.48 6.66 -7.76
CA ILE A 99 -3.10 7.46 -8.84
C ILE A 99 -2.16 7.55 -10.04
N ARG A 100 -0.87 7.83 -9.80
CA ARG A 100 0.13 7.92 -10.87
C ARG A 100 0.33 6.57 -11.57
N HIS A 101 0.43 5.48 -10.81
CA HIS A 101 0.58 4.13 -11.37
C HIS A 101 -0.57 3.78 -12.32
N TYR A 102 -1.81 3.98 -11.88
CA TYR A 102 -2.98 3.67 -12.71
C TYR A 102 -3.10 4.58 -13.94
N ARG A 103 -2.74 5.86 -13.82
CA ARG A 103 -2.73 6.78 -14.98
C ARG A 103 -1.70 6.38 -16.03
N LEU A 104 -0.51 5.93 -15.63
CA LEU A 104 0.60 5.70 -16.56
C LEU A 104 0.75 4.25 -17.05
N VAL A 105 0.43 3.28 -16.21
CA VAL A 105 0.73 1.87 -16.47
C VAL A 105 -0.55 1.06 -16.68
N ARG A 106 -1.64 1.44 -16.03
CA ARG A 106 -2.90 0.66 -15.98
C ARG A 106 -4.11 1.52 -16.34
N ALA A 107 -3.99 2.29 -17.42
CA ALA A 107 -5.04 3.21 -17.85
C ALA A 107 -6.36 2.47 -18.17
N ASP A 108 -6.30 1.20 -18.57
CA ASP A 108 -7.45 0.32 -18.77
C ASP A 108 -8.23 0.00 -17.49
N ARG A 109 -7.63 0.20 -16.31
CA ARG A 109 -8.23 -0.07 -14.99
C ARG A 109 -8.63 1.19 -14.23
N LEU A 110 -8.31 2.37 -14.76
CA LEU A 110 -8.63 3.67 -14.18
C LEU A 110 -10.06 3.78 -13.62
N PRO A 111 -11.12 3.37 -14.35
CA PRO A 111 -12.50 3.53 -13.86
C PRO A 111 -12.80 2.74 -12.57
N PHE A 112 -12.13 1.62 -12.34
CA PHE A 112 -12.35 0.77 -11.18
C PHE A 112 -11.59 1.25 -9.94
N VAL A 113 -10.64 2.18 -10.11
CA VAL A 113 -9.75 2.62 -9.03
C VAL A 113 -9.95 4.08 -8.70
N LEU A 114 -9.98 4.96 -9.70
CA LEU A 114 -10.09 6.39 -9.45
C LEU A 114 -11.48 6.82 -9.01
N ALA A 115 -12.55 6.21 -9.53
CA ALA A 115 -13.90 6.61 -9.11
C ALA A 115 -14.15 6.33 -7.61
N PRO A 116 -13.80 5.14 -7.06
CA PRO A 116 -13.84 4.93 -5.61
C PRO A 116 -12.93 5.89 -4.84
N LEU A 117 -11.70 6.13 -5.32
CA LEU A 117 -10.75 7.00 -4.65
C LEU A 117 -11.19 8.48 -4.66
N GLU A 118 -11.81 8.95 -5.73
CA GLU A 118 -12.36 10.30 -5.83
C GLU A 118 -13.57 10.48 -4.91
N ALA A 119 -14.40 9.44 -4.76
CA ALA A 119 -15.51 9.45 -3.82
C ALA A 119 -15.05 9.45 -2.35
N ASP A 120 -14.01 8.68 -2.01
CA ASP A 120 -13.52 8.54 -0.64
C ASP A 120 -12.53 9.65 -0.24
N ARG A 121 -11.70 10.11 -1.18
CA ARG A 121 -10.54 11.00 -0.95
C ARG A 121 -10.42 12.09 -2.04
N PRO A 122 -11.43 12.95 -2.26
CA PRO A 122 -11.42 13.98 -3.31
C PRO A 122 -10.26 14.98 -3.20
N GLU A 123 -9.88 15.27 -1.97
CA GLU A 123 -8.68 16.01 -1.58
C GLU A 123 -7.35 15.53 -2.20
N VAL A 124 -7.16 14.21 -2.37
CA VAL A 124 -5.95 13.61 -2.91
C VAL A 124 -6.00 13.73 -4.42
N MET A 125 -7.19 13.66 -5.02
CA MET A 125 -7.38 13.94 -6.44
C MET A 125 -6.99 15.37 -6.78
N GLN A 126 -7.29 16.34 -5.91
CA GLN A 126 -6.83 17.73 -6.04
C GLN A 126 -5.31 17.83 -5.96
N LEU A 127 -4.68 17.21 -4.95
CA LEU A 127 -3.22 17.16 -4.84
C LEU A 127 -2.57 16.47 -6.06
N ALA A 128 -3.17 15.40 -6.57
CA ALA A 128 -2.69 14.70 -7.77
C ALA A 128 -2.84 15.52 -9.06
N ALA A 129 -3.66 16.57 -9.04
CA ALA A 129 -3.79 17.54 -10.13
C ALA A 129 -2.88 18.76 -9.94
N ASP A 130 -2.29 18.96 -8.75
CA ASP A 130 -1.37 20.05 -8.46
C ASP A 130 -0.08 19.92 -9.33
N PRO A 131 0.28 20.96 -10.11
CA PRO A 131 1.50 20.96 -10.89
C PRO A 131 2.78 20.76 -10.07
N GLN A 132 2.86 21.28 -8.83
CA GLN A 132 4.04 21.15 -7.97
C GLN A 132 4.24 19.69 -7.52
N VAL A 133 3.15 19.02 -7.16
CA VAL A 133 3.17 17.60 -6.82
C VAL A 133 3.60 16.80 -8.05
N SER A 134 2.96 17.02 -9.19
CA SER A 134 3.29 16.35 -10.46
C SER A 134 4.76 16.55 -10.87
N GLN A 135 5.28 17.78 -10.74
CA GLN A 135 6.66 18.12 -11.07
C GLN A 135 7.66 17.42 -10.14
N SER A 136 7.30 17.24 -8.86
CA SER A 136 8.14 16.51 -7.90
C SER A 136 8.34 15.04 -8.30
N PHE A 137 7.26 14.36 -8.71
CA PHE A 137 7.33 12.99 -9.24
C PHE A 137 8.18 12.90 -10.51
N VAL A 138 7.96 13.80 -11.47
CA VAL A 138 8.73 13.82 -12.72
C VAL A 138 10.22 14.11 -12.46
N SER A 139 10.53 14.98 -11.50
CA SER A 139 11.92 15.28 -11.13
C SER A 139 12.62 14.07 -10.56
N VAL A 140 12.01 13.36 -9.60
CA VAL A 140 12.58 12.14 -8.99
C VAL A 140 12.76 11.02 -10.02
N GLU A 141 11.78 10.84 -10.91
CA GLU A 141 11.87 9.85 -12.00
C GLU A 141 13.03 10.16 -12.97
N ARG A 142 13.24 11.44 -13.32
CA ARG A 142 14.33 11.86 -14.23
C ARG A 142 15.71 11.77 -13.61
N SER A 143 15.84 12.03 -12.32
CA SER A 143 17.12 11.95 -11.61
C SER A 143 17.49 10.52 -11.21
N GLY A 144 16.56 9.57 -11.29
CA GLY A 144 16.75 8.20 -10.80
C GLY A 144 16.87 8.14 -9.27
N GLU A 145 16.42 9.18 -8.57
CA GLU A 145 16.41 9.23 -7.12
C GLU A 145 15.40 8.23 -6.54
N SER A 146 15.63 7.81 -5.29
CA SER A 146 14.69 6.91 -4.61
C SER A 146 13.38 7.61 -4.25
N VAL A 147 12.32 6.82 -4.06
CA VAL A 147 11.01 7.31 -3.62
C VAL A 147 11.08 8.06 -2.28
N ALA A 148 12.09 7.81 -1.45
CA ALA A 148 12.27 8.51 -0.17
C ALA A 148 12.42 10.02 -0.35
N VAL A 149 13.01 10.46 -1.47
CA VAL A 149 13.16 11.90 -1.80
C VAL A 149 11.79 12.58 -1.96
N LEU A 150 10.75 11.85 -2.35
CA LEU A 150 9.39 12.40 -2.39
C LEU A 150 8.85 12.71 -1.00
N VAL A 151 9.23 11.91 0.02
CA VAL A 151 8.86 12.21 1.41
C VAL A 151 9.51 13.51 1.85
N ASP A 152 10.79 13.73 1.53
CA ASP A 152 11.48 14.96 1.91
C ASP A 152 10.94 16.19 1.17
N ARG A 153 10.65 16.06 -0.13
CA ARG A 153 10.19 17.17 -0.97
C ARG A 153 8.73 17.53 -0.75
N LEU A 154 7.86 16.53 -0.64
CA LEU A 154 6.41 16.74 -0.51
C LEU A 154 5.98 16.77 0.96
N GLY A 155 6.73 16.15 1.87
CA GLY A 155 6.38 16.01 3.28
C GLY A 155 5.94 17.30 3.96
N PRO A 156 6.72 18.41 3.89
CA PRO A 156 6.31 19.67 4.49
C PRO A 156 4.97 20.20 3.96
N SER A 157 4.79 20.21 2.63
CA SER A 157 3.55 20.68 2.00
C SER A 157 2.36 19.76 2.31
N LEU A 158 2.57 18.45 2.35
CA LEU A 158 1.54 17.47 2.72
C LEU A 158 1.18 17.57 4.21
N GLN A 159 2.16 17.83 5.07
CA GLN A 159 1.94 18.04 6.51
C GLN A 159 1.15 19.33 6.75
N GLN A 160 1.49 20.41 6.05
CA GLN A 160 0.75 21.67 6.09
C GLN A 160 -0.69 21.48 5.60
N PHE A 161 -0.85 20.79 4.46
CA PHE A 161 -2.16 20.45 3.93
C PHE A 161 -3.02 19.64 4.91
N LEU A 162 -2.42 18.72 5.67
CA LEU A 162 -3.12 17.97 6.71
C LEU A 162 -3.53 18.86 7.89
N HIS A 163 -2.69 19.81 8.27
CA HIS A 163 -2.96 20.75 9.36
C HIS A 163 -4.08 21.75 9.01
N ASP A 164 -4.13 22.20 7.76
CA ASP A 164 -5.09 23.21 7.30
C ASP A 164 -6.48 22.64 7.01
N ARG A 165 -6.69 21.34 7.24
CA ARG A 165 -8.03 20.75 7.16
C ARG A 165 -8.83 21.04 8.43
N PRO A 166 -10.10 21.45 8.27
CA PRO A 166 -11.02 21.58 9.40
C PRO A 166 -11.36 20.24 10.06
#